data_AF-A0A1C7ZAE1-F1
#
_entry.id   AF-A0A1C7ZAE1-F1
#
_cell.length_a   1.000
_cell.length_b   1.000
_cell.length_c   1.000
_cell.angle_alpha   90.00
_cell.angle_beta   90.00
_cell.angle_gamma   90.00
#
_symmetry.space_group_name_H-M   'P 1'
#
loop_
_entity.id
_entity.type
_entity.pdbx_description
1 polymer ?
#
loop_
_entity_poly.entity_id
_entity_poly.type
_entity_poly.pdbx_seq_one_letter_code
_entity_poly.pdbx_strand_id
1 'polypeptide(L)' 'MGDGTNGTLKRDYDSGKNQTYLHSLEANNQGQFFQVTLAGEHKAVSIALDELYVDEQPIQSVGVNPTDPAPV' A
#
# COMPACT_ATOMS: atom_id res chain seq x y z
N MET A 1 -6.46 6.19 8.63
CA MET A 1 -7.30 5.93 7.44
C MET A 1 -8.19 7.14 7.23
N GLY A 2 -8.38 7.57 5.98
CA GLY A 2 -9.14 8.77 5.63
C GLY A 2 -9.53 8.79 4.16
N ASP A 3 -9.62 9.99 3.58
CA ASP A 3 -10.02 10.21 2.19
C ASP A 3 -8.86 10.19 1.19
N GLY A 4 -7.62 10.03 1.67
CA GLY A 4 -6.42 10.06 0.85
C GLY A 4 -5.73 11.42 0.79
N THR A 5 -6.22 12.41 1.53
CA THR A 5 -5.65 13.76 1.60
C THR A 5 -5.24 14.13 3.02
N ASN A 6 -4.51 15.24 3.17
CA ASN A 6 -3.96 15.76 4.42
C ASN A 6 -3.21 14.68 5.24
N GLY A 7 -2.35 13.91 4.56
CA GLY A 7 -1.58 12.83 5.16
C GLY A 7 -2.38 11.58 5.53
N THR A 8 -3.63 11.47 5.09
CA THR A 8 -4.42 10.23 5.22
C THR A 8 -4.30 9.35 3.99
N LEU A 9 -4.62 8.06 4.14
CA LEU A 9 -4.70 7.10 3.03
C LEU A 9 -6.16 6.75 2.76
N LYS A 10 -6.50 6.69 1.47
CA LYS A 10 -7.76 6.18 0.96
C LYS A 10 -7.68 4.68 0.76
N ARG A 11 -8.77 3.97 1.04
CA ARG A 11 -8.90 2.52 0.82
C ARG A 11 -9.92 2.22 -0.26
N ASP A 12 -9.48 1.58 -1.35
CA ASP A 12 -10.34 1.05 -2.40
C ASP A 12 -10.22 -0.47 -2.46
N TYR A 13 -11.31 -1.15 -2.83
CA TYR A 13 -11.32 -2.60 -3.01
C TYR A 13 -11.74 -2.92 -4.45
N ASP A 14 -10.89 -3.66 -5.15
CA ASP A 14 -11.17 -4.19 -6.49
C ASP A 14 -11.63 -5.64 -6.34
N SER A 15 -12.92 -5.88 -6.52
CA SER A 15 -13.51 -7.21 -6.47
C SER A 15 -13.14 -8.09 -7.67
N GLY A 16 -12.78 -7.48 -8.81
CA GLY A 16 -12.33 -8.21 -10.00
C GLY A 16 -10.95 -8.83 -9.82
N LYS A 17 -10.10 -8.19 -9.01
CA LYS A 17 -8.75 -8.69 -8.66
C LYS A 17 -8.64 -9.26 -7.25
N ASN A 18 -9.71 -9.16 -6.45
CA ASN A 18 -9.72 -9.47 -5.02
C ASN A 18 -8.53 -8.79 -4.31
N GLN A 19 -8.41 -7.47 -4.47
CA GLN A 19 -7.29 -6.69 -3.95
C GLN A 19 -7.79 -5.43 -3.25
N THR A 20 -7.16 -5.10 -2.14
CA THR A 20 -7.38 -3.84 -1.42
C THR A 20 -6.21 -2.91 -1.69
N TYR A 21 -6.52 -1.69 -2.12
CA TYR A 21 -5.57 -0.63 -2.41
C TYR A 21 -5.60 0.40 -1.31
N LEU A 22 -4.43 0.83 -0.85
CA LEU A 22 -4.24 1.96 0.03
C LEU A 22 -3.40 2.98 -0.70
N HIS A 23 -3.89 4.19 -0.92
CA HIS A 23 -3.13 5.23 -1.61
C HIS A 23 -3.36 6.62 -1.02
N SER A 24 -2.36 7.47 -1.18
CA SER A 24 -2.53 8.92 -1.03
C SER A 24 -2.87 9.54 -2.37
N LEU A 25 -3.78 10.52 -2.35
CA LEU A 25 -4.13 11.35 -3.50
C LEU A 25 -3.24 12.59 -3.60
N GLU A 26 -2.33 12.77 -2.63
CA GLU A 26 -1.36 13.86 -2.60
C GLU A 26 0.02 13.32 -2.95
N ALA A 27 0.68 14.03 -3.86
CA ALA A 27 2.07 13.76 -4.18
C ALA A 27 3.00 14.44 -3.16
N ASN A 28 4.19 13.88 -2.98
CA ASN A 28 5.28 14.56 -2.29
C ASN A 28 5.81 15.75 -3.11
N ASN A 29 6.78 16.48 -2.55
CA ASN A 29 7.41 17.64 -3.21
C ASN A 29 8.14 17.30 -4.54
N GLN A 30 8.33 16.03 -4.85
CA GLN A 30 8.91 15.53 -6.10
C GLN A 30 7.84 15.02 -7.09
N GLY A 31 6.54 15.12 -6.76
CA GLY A 31 5.45 14.64 -7.60
C GLY A 31 5.17 13.14 -7.49
N GLN A 32 5.70 12.45 -6.48
CA GLN A 32 5.53 11.01 -6.28
C GLN A 32 4.38 10.70 -5.32
N PHE A 33 3.61 9.65 -5.60
CA PHE A 33 2.49 9.21 -4.77
C PHE A 33 2.83 7.94 -3.99
N PHE A 34 2.22 7.80 -2.82
CA PHE A 34 2.29 6.57 -2.03
C PHE A 34 1.13 5.64 -2.37
N GLN A 35 1.43 4.37 -2.66
CA GLN A 35 0.43 3.31 -2.83
C GLN A 35 0.93 1.96 -2.31
N VAL A 36 0.04 1.22 -1.66
CA VAL A 36 0.22 -0.17 -1.23
C VAL A 36 -0.96 -1.01 -1.72
N THR A 37 -0.68 -2.23 -2.16
CA THR A 37 -1.71 -3.20 -2.56
C THR A 37 -1.63 -4.41 -1.65
N LEU A 38 -2.79 -4.83 -1.13
CA LEU A 38 -2.98 -5.98 -0.27
C LEU A 38 -3.81 -7.02 -1.03
N ALA A 39 -3.37 -8.28 -1.02
CA ALA A 39 -4.17 -9.37 -1.56
C ALA A 39 -5.37 -9.66 -0.63
N GLY A 40 -6.56 -9.79 -1.19
CA GLY A 40 -7.82 -10.02 -0.49
C GLY A 40 -8.62 -8.77 -0.17
N GLU A 41 -9.82 -8.99 0.39
CA GLU A 41 -10.69 -7.95 0.93
C GLU A 41 -10.28 -7.61 2.37
N HIS A 42 -9.74 -6.41 2.58
CA HIS A 42 -9.39 -5.89 3.91
C HIS A 42 -10.40 -4.82 4.31
N LYS A 43 -11.31 -5.19 5.22
CA LYS A 43 -12.40 -4.29 5.68
C LYS A 43 -11.91 -3.19 6.61
N ALA A 44 -10.89 -3.48 7.39
CA ALA A 44 -10.19 -2.52 8.23
C ALA A 44 -8.69 -2.75 8.06
N VAL A 45 -7.94 -1.67 7.84
CA VAL A 45 -6.50 -1.68 7.89
C VAL A 45 -6.08 -0.62 8.90
N SER A 46 -5.38 -1.05 9.95
CA SER A 46 -4.76 -0.15 10.91
C SER A 46 -3.27 -0.13 10.62
N ILE A 47 -2.76 1.02 10.20
CA ILE A 47 -1.31 1.22 10.09
C ILE A 47 -0.89 1.90 11.38
N ALA A 48 -0.19 1.15 12.25
CA ALA A 48 0.49 1.74 13.38
C ALA A 48 1.76 2.43 12.86
N LEU A 49 1.76 3.76 12.90
CA LEU A 49 2.89 4.58 12.45
C LEU A 49 3.90 4.85 13.58
N ASP A 50 4.00 3.96 14.58
CA ASP A 50 4.95 4.15 15.69
C ASP A 50 6.42 4.07 15.24
N GLU A 51 6.73 3.37 14.14
CA GLU A 51 8.13 3.10 13.71
C GLU A 51 8.36 3.18 12.19
N LEU A 52 7.46 3.79 11.40
CA LEU A 52 7.72 3.96 9.96
C LEU A 52 8.64 5.16 9.71
N TYR A 53 9.95 4.92 9.82
CA TYR A 53 10.99 5.87 9.45
C TYR A 53 11.09 5.90 7.91
N VAL A 54 10.46 6.89 7.26
CA VAL A 54 10.68 7.19 5.83
C VAL A 54 11.89 8.11 5.72
N ASP A 55 13.05 7.59 6.12
CA ASP A 55 14.34 8.17 5.78
C ASP A 55 14.85 7.44 4.54
N GLU A 56 15.52 8.18 3.66
CA GLU A 56 15.73 7.92 2.23
C GLU A 56 16.64 6.71 1.90
N GLN A 57 16.47 5.57 2.59
CA GLN A 57 16.95 4.28 2.14
C GLN A 57 15.95 3.71 1.13
N PRO A 58 16.38 3.14 0.00
CA PRO A 58 15.47 2.56 -0.97
C PRO A 58 14.66 1.47 -0.27
N ILE A 59 13.35 1.70 -0.13
CA ILE A 59 12.43 0.70 0.38
C ILE A 59 12.53 -0.50 -0.56
N GLN A 60 13.21 -1.55 -0.11
CA GLN A 60 13.19 -2.84 -0.77
C GLN A 60 11.78 -3.38 -0.54
N SER A 61 11.01 -3.51 -1.61
CA SER A 61 9.68 -4.12 -1.58
C SER A 61 9.77 -5.51 -0.94
N VAL A 62 9.38 -5.63 0.33
CA VAL A 62 9.15 -6.92 1.00
C VAL A 62 7.78 -7.41 0.54
N GLY A 63 7.79 -8.09 -0.59
CA GLY A 63 6.61 -8.73 -1.15
C GLY A 63 6.99 -9.66 -2.28
N VAL A 64 7.39 -10.88 -1.95
CA VAL A 64 7.33 -11.98 -2.93
C VAL A 64 5.86 -12.34 -3.09
N ASN A 65 5.34 -12.26 -4.31
CA ASN A 65 4.04 -12.82 -4.63
C ASN A 65 4.19 -14.35 -4.64
N PRO A 66 3.57 -15.13 -3.74
CA PRO A 66 3.67 -16.58 -3.74
C PRO A 66 2.74 -17.14 -4.81
N THR A 67 3.11 -16.93 -6.07
CA THR A 67 2.56 -17.68 -7.21
C THR A 67 3.66 -17.88 -8.25
N ASP A 68 4.74 -18.53 -7.84
CA ASP A 68 5.57 -19.27 -8.78
C ASP A 68 5.52 -20.75 -8.37
N PRO A 69 4.76 -21.61 -9.09
CA PRO A 69 4.82 -23.03 -8.84
C PRO A 69 6.23 -23.52 -9.20
N ALA A 70 6.85 -24.27 -8.28
CA ALA A 70 8.18 -24.81 -8.45
C ALA A 70 8.35 -25.50 -9.82
N PRO A 71 9.46 -25.27 -10.55
CA PRO A 71 9.77 -26.02 -11.76
C PRO A 71 9.84 -27.52 -11.43
N VAL A 72 9.20 -28.33 -12.28
CA VAL A 72 9.13 -29.80 -12.18
C VAL A 72 10.48 -30.50 -12.17
#